data_AF-B7ICS2-F1
#
_entry.id   AF-B7ICS2-F1
#
_cell.length_a   1.000
_cell.length_b   1.000
_cell.length_c   1.000
_cell.angle_alpha   90.00
_cell.angle_beta   90.00
_cell.angle_gamma   90.00
#
_symmetry.space_group_name_H-M   'P 1'
#
loop_
_entity.id
_entity.type
_entity.pdbx_description
1 polymer ?
#
loop_
_entity_poly.entity_id
_entity_poly.type
_entity_poly.pdbx_seq_one_letter_code
_entity_poly.pdbx_strand_id
1 'polypeptide(L)'
;MQFCVSKIRTLLFCPKKFLNESKEEVFLDPYLEKKTKKVIKTGGKIKKGVLSTKLFNFKLIASNVEVISNNFEIYIISHRNGKKLYQYHYIEAAAYGYIFSKHTEKKINVIFKSKYYNVTMPWKKYLKDFIDIVEELKNYKEISPRINPECKFCKYNLECTNILIKEKNLSLLRGIGSAKLEKLFEHNIFTLDDLIKNKDVVENIFGEKGKRLILQATAFIENKPILISKVERLKNGIFLDIESYHDFHFLFGILKDNEYIPFFSFKREDEEKTFLQLIDFLKKQNAPIYHYFNYEPIQIKKLATKYKVKNKVKFEFIDIYKIISNSLAIPTISYSLKVLAKYFGFKWRTNLNGSSVIQKFEEYKKSKDKAILNEILMYNEDDVRATKLLFDIVNQFSK
;
A
#
# COMPACT_ATOMS: atom_id res chain seq x y z
N MET A 1 25.84 -0.90 -11.44
CA MET A 1 24.52 -0.46 -10.93
C MET A 1 24.69 0.32 -9.63
N GLN A 2 23.84 1.33 -9.34
CA GLN A 2 23.88 2.05 -8.07
C GLN A 2 23.15 1.24 -6.98
N PHE A 3 23.74 1.16 -5.78
CA PHE A 3 23.11 0.57 -4.61
C PHE A 3 23.06 1.64 -3.52
N CYS A 4 21.89 2.23 -3.30
CA CYS A 4 21.73 3.23 -2.23
C CYS A 4 21.39 2.53 -0.91
N VAL A 5 22.21 2.76 0.12
CA VAL A 5 22.08 2.10 1.43
C VAL A 5 20.71 2.34 2.07
N SER A 6 20.16 3.55 1.93
CA SER A 6 18.85 3.91 2.50
C SER A 6 17.68 3.13 1.89
N LYS A 7 17.90 2.47 0.74
CA LYS A 7 16.91 1.64 0.04
C LYS A 7 17.01 0.14 0.39
N ILE A 8 17.83 -0.27 1.37
CA ILE A 8 17.93 -1.67 1.82
C ILE A 8 16.58 -2.26 2.23
N ARG A 9 15.72 -1.48 2.88
CA ARG A 9 14.35 -1.92 3.16
C ARG A 9 13.58 -2.28 1.89
N THR A 10 13.68 -1.44 0.86
CA THR A 10 13.05 -1.69 -0.45
C THR A 10 13.64 -2.93 -1.10
N LEU A 11 14.96 -3.14 -1.03
CA LEU A 11 15.60 -4.37 -1.53
C LEU A 11 15.02 -5.60 -0.85
N LEU A 12 14.99 -5.64 0.48
CA LEU A 12 14.54 -6.81 1.22
C LEU A 12 13.04 -7.08 1.05
N PHE A 13 12.23 -6.04 0.80
CA PHE A 13 10.79 -6.17 0.65
C PHE A 13 10.34 -6.39 -0.80
N CYS A 14 11.02 -5.75 -1.75
CA CYS A 14 10.72 -5.81 -3.17
C CYS A 14 11.99 -5.58 -4.01
N PRO A 15 12.81 -6.63 -4.23
CA PRO A 15 14.06 -6.53 -4.99
C PRO A 15 13.87 -5.95 -6.40
N LYS A 16 12.78 -6.30 -7.11
CA LYS A 16 12.46 -5.76 -8.44
C LYS A 16 12.28 -4.23 -8.41
N LYS A 17 11.56 -3.70 -7.41
CA LYS A 17 11.38 -2.25 -7.23
C LYS A 17 12.72 -1.58 -6.93
N PHE A 18 13.54 -2.18 -6.08
CA PHE A 18 14.89 -1.68 -5.79
C PHE A 18 15.73 -1.59 -7.06
N LEU A 19 15.77 -2.64 -7.88
CA LEU A 19 16.55 -2.66 -9.13
C LEU A 19 16.09 -1.58 -10.11
N ASN A 20 14.77 -1.37 -10.25
CA ASN A 20 14.25 -0.33 -11.13
C ASN A 20 14.59 1.08 -10.60
N GLU A 21 14.36 1.36 -9.32
CA GLU A 21 14.74 2.65 -8.70
C GLU A 21 16.25 2.90 -8.79
N SER A 22 17.07 1.88 -8.63
CA SER A 22 18.54 1.94 -8.77
C SER A 22 19.04 2.30 -10.18
N LYS A 23 18.20 2.15 -11.21
CA LYS A 23 18.51 2.55 -12.58
C LYS A 23 18.08 3.99 -12.88
N GLU A 24 17.02 4.46 -12.24
CA GLU A 24 16.38 5.75 -12.52
C GLU A 24 16.86 6.87 -11.59
N GLU A 25 17.09 6.57 -10.31
CA GLU A 25 17.44 7.57 -9.30
C GLU A 25 18.95 7.83 -9.26
N VAL A 26 19.34 9.11 -9.20
CA VAL A 26 20.74 9.53 -9.00
C VAL A 26 20.95 9.83 -7.53
N PHE A 27 21.70 8.98 -6.83
CA PHE A 27 21.97 9.14 -5.39
C PHE A 27 23.32 9.78 -5.08
N LEU A 28 24.22 9.78 -6.05
CA LEU A 28 25.57 10.28 -5.87
C LEU A 28 25.66 11.74 -6.29
N ASP A 29 25.95 12.60 -5.32
CA ASP A 29 26.40 13.97 -5.54
C ASP A 29 27.94 14.00 -5.43
N PRO A 30 28.68 14.19 -6.55
CA PRO A 30 30.15 14.21 -6.54
C PRO A 30 30.75 15.33 -5.69
N TYR A 31 30.07 16.47 -5.58
CA TYR A 31 30.52 17.61 -4.77
C TYR A 31 30.42 17.27 -3.27
N LEU A 32 29.28 16.71 -2.85
CA LEU A 32 29.11 16.24 -1.46
C LEU A 32 30.03 15.07 -1.15
N GLU A 33 30.32 14.18 -2.11
CA GLU A 33 31.28 13.09 -1.91
C GLU A 33 32.70 13.63 -1.65
N LYS A 34 33.16 14.60 -2.45
CA LYS A 34 34.47 15.24 -2.23
C LYS A 34 34.54 15.93 -0.87
N LYS A 35 33.48 16.64 -0.47
CA LYS A 35 33.41 17.31 0.84
C LYS A 35 33.40 16.30 1.99
N THR A 36 32.69 15.19 1.85
CA THR A 36 32.66 14.11 2.85
C THR A 36 34.04 13.48 3.00
N LYS A 37 34.73 13.17 1.89
CA LYS A 37 36.12 12.67 1.92
C LYS A 37 37.08 13.64 2.60
N LYS A 38 36.92 14.96 2.40
CA LYS A 38 37.70 15.98 3.12
C LYS A 38 37.46 15.92 4.63
N VAL A 39 36.19 15.90 5.06
CA VAL A 39 35.83 15.76 6.49
C VAL A 39 36.42 14.50 7.12
N ILE A 40 36.39 13.37 6.41
CA ILE A 40 36.99 12.11 6.89
C ILE A 40 38.49 12.27 7.13
N LYS A 41 39.21 12.95 6.22
CA LYS A 41 40.67 13.13 6.32
C LYS A 41 41.07 14.16 7.37
N THR A 42 40.51 15.37 7.29
CA THR A 42 40.95 16.53 8.07
C THR A 42 40.19 16.71 9.39
N GLY A 43 39.18 15.87 9.64
CA GLY A 43 38.23 16.09 10.73
C GLY A 43 37.17 17.15 10.39
N GLY A 44 36.14 17.23 11.23
CA GLY A 44 35.03 18.18 11.11
C GLY A 44 33.67 17.49 10.99
N LYS A 45 32.70 18.22 10.44
CA LYS A 45 31.30 17.79 10.38
C LYS A 45 30.63 18.13 9.04
N ILE A 46 29.81 17.21 8.53
CA ILE A 46 28.90 17.45 7.41
C ILE A 46 27.53 16.83 7.70
N LYS A 47 26.45 17.61 7.52
CA LYS A 47 25.08 17.16 7.84
C LYS A 47 24.49 16.20 6.80
N LYS A 48 24.82 16.38 5.52
CA LYS A 48 24.34 15.57 4.39
C LYS A 48 25.52 14.96 3.64
N GLY A 49 26.26 14.11 4.34
CA GLY A 49 27.38 13.36 3.80
C GLY A 49 26.93 12.38 2.73
N VAL A 50 27.78 12.23 1.73
CA VAL A 50 27.65 11.24 0.65
C VAL A 50 28.99 10.55 0.50
N LEU A 51 29.01 9.22 0.37
CA LEU A 51 30.23 8.46 0.16
C LEU A 51 29.91 7.21 -0.66
N SER A 52 30.81 6.82 -1.56
CA SER A 52 30.64 5.62 -2.36
C SER A 52 31.85 4.69 -2.32
N THR A 53 31.60 3.40 -2.51
CA THR A 53 32.65 2.39 -2.76
C THR A 53 32.13 1.32 -3.72
N LYS A 54 33.03 0.49 -4.26
CA LYS A 54 32.65 -0.65 -5.09
C LYS A 54 32.58 -1.92 -4.24
N LEU A 55 31.55 -2.73 -4.50
CA LEU A 55 31.44 -4.12 -4.01
C LEU A 55 30.81 -4.94 -5.14
N PHE A 56 31.51 -5.99 -5.59
CA PHE A 56 31.16 -6.74 -6.81
C PHE A 56 30.92 -5.78 -8.01
N ASN A 57 29.79 -5.93 -8.72
CA ASN A 57 29.37 -5.06 -9.84
C ASN A 57 28.52 -3.85 -9.38
N PHE A 58 28.41 -3.61 -8.07
CA PHE A 58 27.64 -2.52 -7.50
C PHE A 58 28.52 -1.35 -7.07
N LYS A 59 28.04 -0.13 -7.30
CA LYS A 59 28.53 1.08 -6.66
C LYS A 59 27.65 1.33 -5.44
N LEU A 60 28.13 0.97 -4.26
CA LEU A 60 27.46 1.23 -2.99
C LEU A 60 27.54 2.72 -2.67
N ILE A 61 26.41 3.31 -2.26
CA ILE A 61 26.29 4.74 -1.99
C ILE A 61 25.62 4.94 -0.63
N ALA A 62 26.36 5.50 0.31
CA ALA A 62 25.82 6.12 1.51
C ALA A 62 25.46 7.56 1.16
N SER A 63 24.20 7.96 1.38
CA SER A 63 23.72 9.30 1.07
C SER A 63 22.87 9.85 2.21
N ASN A 64 22.88 11.17 2.39
CA ASN A 64 22.05 11.87 3.39
C ASN A 64 22.31 11.39 4.84
N VAL A 65 23.56 11.06 5.15
CA VAL A 65 24.01 10.72 6.52
C VAL A 65 24.80 11.89 7.11
N GLU A 66 24.61 12.18 8.38
CA GLU A 66 25.49 13.12 9.07
C GLU A 66 26.82 12.43 9.40
N VAL A 67 27.94 13.09 9.11
CA VAL A 67 29.28 12.55 9.36
C VAL A 67 30.04 13.52 10.24
N ILE A 68 30.58 13.02 11.35
CA ILE A 68 31.46 13.74 12.25
C ILE A 68 32.76 12.93 12.35
N SER A 69 33.91 13.56 12.12
CA SER A 69 35.21 12.90 12.21
C SER A 69 36.16 13.70 13.09
N ASN A 70 36.91 12.99 13.93
CA ASN A 70 38.06 13.50 14.67
C ASN A 70 39.32 12.72 14.27
N ASN A 71 40.41 12.83 15.02
CA ASN A 71 41.68 12.18 14.68
C ASN A 71 41.62 10.65 14.70
N PHE A 72 40.81 10.05 15.58
CA PHE A 72 40.80 8.60 15.84
C PHE A 72 39.52 7.91 15.40
N GLU A 73 38.41 8.65 15.34
CA GLU A 73 37.08 8.11 15.18
C GLU A 73 36.26 8.86 14.13
N ILE A 74 35.28 8.15 13.59
CA ILE A 74 34.25 8.68 12.73
C ILE A 74 32.88 8.21 13.19
N TYR A 75 31.93 9.13 13.17
CA TYR A 75 30.54 8.93 13.56
C TYR A 75 29.65 9.15 12.34
N ILE A 76 28.93 8.12 11.95
CA ILE A 76 27.99 8.13 10.84
C ILE A 76 26.59 8.09 11.45
N ILE A 77 25.90 9.23 11.42
CA ILE A 77 24.61 9.41 12.08
C ILE A 77 23.51 9.38 11.02
N SER A 78 22.66 8.37 11.07
CA SER A 78 21.45 8.28 10.25
C SER A 78 20.23 8.68 11.06
N HIS A 79 19.58 9.77 10.65
CA HIS A 79 18.37 10.28 11.29
C HIS A 79 17.12 9.48 10.87
N ARG A 80 16.24 9.19 11.82
CA ARG A 80 15.07 8.30 11.68
C ARG A 80 13.83 8.94 12.30
N ASN A 81 12.67 8.64 11.72
CA ASN A 81 11.37 9.11 12.23
C ASN A 81 10.62 8.04 13.07
N GLY A 82 11.02 6.77 12.98
CA GLY A 82 10.34 5.65 13.61
C GLY A 82 10.63 5.50 15.11
N LYS A 83 9.69 4.86 15.83
CA LYS A 83 9.79 4.57 17.28
C LYS A 83 10.71 3.41 17.63
N LYS A 84 10.99 2.51 16.68
CA LYS A 84 11.70 1.24 16.91
C LYS A 84 12.72 0.97 15.81
N LEU A 85 13.69 0.12 16.12
CA LEU A 85 14.60 -0.48 15.15
C LEU A 85 14.01 -1.79 14.60
N TYR A 86 14.35 -2.13 13.36
CA TYR A 86 13.93 -3.35 12.68
C TYR A 86 15.17 -4.09 12.19
N GLN A 87 15.03 -5.38 11.84
CA GLN A 87 16.16 -6.20 11.40
C GLN A 87 16.93 -5.60 10.21
N TYR A 88 16.23 -5.01 9.22
CA TYR A 88 16.88 -4.37 8.07
C TYR A 88 17.78 -3.18 8.46
N HIS A 89 17.55 -2.53 9.60
CA HIS A 89 18.42 -1.45 10.07
C HIS A 89 19.83 -1.93 10.43
N TYR A 90 19.97 -3.19 10.84
CA TYR A 90 21.28 -3.76 11.16
C TYR A 90 22.09 -4.03 9.89
N ILE A 91 21.42 -4.52 8.83
CA ILE A 91 22.01 -4.65 7.48
C ILE A 91 22.37 -3.26 6.92
N GLU A 92 21.48 -2.27 7.11
CA GLU A 92 21.75 -0.89 6.69
C GLU A 92 22.97 -0.29 7.41
N ALA A 93 23.10 -0.54 8.71
CA ALA A 93 24.26 -0.12 9.47
C ALA A 93 25.55 -0.81 9.00
N ALA A 94 25.50 -2.11 8.72
CA ALA A 94 26.61 -2.87 8.13
C ALA A 94 27.09 -2.25 6.81
N ALA A 95 26.15 -1.88 5.94
CA ALA A 95 26.46 -1.22 4.68
C ALA A 95 27.12 0.15 4.85
N TYR A 96 26.60 1.00 5.75
CA TYR A 96 27.26 2.27 6.08
C TYR A 96 28.68 2.05 6.62
N GLY A 97 28.83 1.16 7.59
CA GLY A 97 30.14 0.86 8.19
C GLY A 97 31.15 0.36 7.16
N TYR A 98 30.73 -0.57 6.28
CA TYR A 98 31.56 -1.09 5.19
C TYR A 98 32.01 0.01 4.21
N ILE A 99 31.08 0.88 3.78
CA ILE A 99 31.42 1.95 2.83
C ILE A 99 32.49 2.85 3.43
N PHE A 100 32.30 3.33 4.65
CA PHE A 100 33.24 4.26 5.27
C PHE A 100 34.57 3.59 5.64
N SER A 101 34.58 2.29 5.99
CA SER A 101 35.82 1.55 6.29
C SER A 101 36.74 1.38 5.07
N LYS A 102 36.24 1.62 3.86
CA LYS A 102 37.07 1.65 2.65
C LYS A 102 37.78 2.98 2.42
N HIS A 103 37.50 4.01 3.22
CA HIS A 103 38.09 5.35 3.06
C HIS A 103 38.89 5.83 4.28
N THR A 104 38.95 5.05 5.36
CA THR A 104 39.70 5.40 6.57
C THR A 104 39.99 4.19 7.46
N GLU A 105 41.10 4.26 8.20
CA GLU A 105 41.46 3.31 9.27
C GLU A 105 40.94 3.74 10.65
N LYS A 106 40.32 4.93 10.74
CA LYS A 106 39.69 5.42 11.98
C LYS A 106 38.62 4.44 12.47
N LYS A 107 38.41 4.39 13.77
CA LYS A 107 37.33 3.59 14.36
C LYS A 107 35.96 4.14 13.95
N ILE A 108 35.13 3.28 13.37
CA ILE A 108 33.83 3.65 12.80
C ILE A 108 32.69 3.33 13.77
N ASN A 109 31.94 4.36 14.12
CA ASN A 109 30.72 4.30 14.90
C ASN A 109 29.53 4.64 14.00
N VAL A 110 28.62 3.69 13.76
CA VAL A 110 27.37 3.93 13.03
C VAL A 110 26.26 4.15 14.06
N ILE A 111 25.58 5.28 14.01
CA ILE A 111 24.56 5.68 14.99
C ILE A 111 23.23 5.90 14.29
N PHE A 112 22.18 5.23 14.77
CA PHE A 112 20.81 5.48 14.31
C PHE A 112 20.09 6.31 15.37
N LYS A 113 19.59 7.47 14.96
CA LYS A 113 19.03 8.48 15.86
C LYS A 113 17.60 8.83 15.46
N SER A 114 16.69 8.80 16.41
CA SER A 114 15.33 9.31 16.30
C SER A 114 15.00 10.19 17.50
N LYS A 115 13.76 10.70 17.59
CA LYS A 115 13.27 11.34 18.82
C LYS A 115 13.03 10.38 19.98
N TYR A 116 13.12 9.06 19.75
CA TYR A 116 12.84 8.01 20.73
C TYR A 116 14.08 7.23 21.15
N TYR A 117 15.14 7.24 20.34
CA TYR A 117 16.35 6.45 20.60
C TYR A 117 17.58 7.08 19.95
N ASN A 118 18.74 6.76 20.52
CA ASN A 118 20.05 7.09 19.97
C ASN A 118 20.97 5.89 20.18
N VAL A 119 21.15 5.06 19.15
CA VAL A 119 21.75 3.73 19.29
C VAL A 119 22.97 3.60 18.39
N THR A 120 24.10 3.22 18.97
CA THR A 120 25.28 2.77 18.22
C THR A 120 25.05 1.35 17.72
N MET A 121 25.05 1.18 16.40
CA MET A 121 24.73 -0.06 15.74
C MET A 121 25.94 -1.00 15.68
N PRO A 122 25.79 -2.29 16.00
CA PRO A 122 26.87 -3.29 15.96
C PRO A 122 27.15 -3.75 14.52
N TRP A 123 27.48 -2.82 13.64
CA TRP A 123 27.51 -3.01 12.19
C TRP A 123 28.45 -4.14 11.73
N LYS A 124 29.59 -4.35 12.41
CA LYS A 124 30.54 -5.43 12.08
C LYS A 124 29.92 -6.82 12.22
N LYS A 125 29.00 -7.02 13.17
CA LYS A 125 28.33 -8.32 13.41
C LYS A 125 27.47 -8.75 12.21
N TYR A 126 26.94 -7.78 11.48
CA TYR A 126 26.02 -8.00 10.34
C TYR A 126 26.71 -7.78 8.99
N LEU A 127 28.05 -7.66 8.97
CA LEU A 127 28.80 -7.41 7.75
C LEU A 127 28.70 -8.57 6.77
N LYS A 128 28.78 -9.81 7.29
CA LYS A 128 28.63 -11.01 6.48
C LYS A 128 27.25 -11.05 5.83
N ASP A 129 26.19 -10.92 6.61
CA ASP A 129 24.80 -10.90 6.11
C ASP A 129 24.61 -9.84 5.01
N PHE A 130 25.18 -8.64 5.19
CA PHE A 130 25.13 -7.60 4.16
C PHE A 130 25.86 -8.01 2.87
N ILE A 131 27.07 -8.56 2.98
CA ILE A 131 27.84 -8.99 1.81
C ILE A 131 27.11 -10.12 1.07
N ASP A 132 26.58 -11.10 1.80
CA ASP A 132 25.83 -12.23 1.25
C ASP A 132 24.60 -11.72 0.47
N ILE A 133 23.85 -10.75 1.02
CA ILE A 133 22.72 -10.11 0.33
C ILE A 133 23.15 -9.42 -0.99
N VAL A 134 24.27 -8.70 -1.00
CA VAL A 134 24.75 -8.02 -2.21
C VAL A 134 25.28 -9.03 -3.23
N GLU A 135 25.89 -10.12 -2.77
CA GLU A 135 26.35 -11.21 -3.62
C GLU A 135 25.19 -11.94 -4.28
N GLU A 136 24.15 -12.30 -3.53
CA GLU A 136 22.91 -12.83 -4.10
C GLU A 136 22.35 -11.87 -5.16
N LEU A 137 22.34 -10.56 -4.85
CA LEU A 137 21.82 -9.54 -5.75
C LEU A 137 22.55 -9.52 -7.11
N LYS A 138 23.84 -9.87 -7.15
CA LYS A 138 24.65 -9.95 -8.39
C LYS A 138 24.08 -10.95 -9.40
N ASN A 139 23.46 -12.03 -8.91
CA ASN A 139 22.97 -13.12 -9.74
C ASN A 139 21.57 -12.86 -10.32
N TYR A 140 20.86 -11.83 -9.85
CA TYR A 140 19.55 -11.49 -10.36
C TYR A 140 19.65 -10.66 -11.65
N LYS A 141 19.69 -11.33 -12.81
CA LYS A 141 19.54 -10.67 -14.12
C LYS A 141 18.09 -10.21 -14.34
N GLU A 142 17.12 -11.03 -13.94
CA GLU A 142 15.69 -10.70 -13.93
C GLU A 142 15.04 -11.22 -12.65
N ILE A 143 14.31 -10.35 -11.95
CA ILE A 143 13.55 -10.71 -10.75
C ILE A 143 12.08 -10.75 -11.14
N SER A 144 11.44 -11.92 -11.04
CA SER A 144 10.00 -12.03 -11.17
C SER A 144 9.32 -11.19 -10.08
N PRO A 145 8.29 -10.41 -10.41
CA PRO A 145 7.58 -9.61 -9.43
C PRO A 145 7.03 -10.45 -8.28
N ARG A 146 6.86 -9.83 -7.11
CA ARG A 146 6.14 -10.43 -5.97
C ARG A 146 5.15 -9.42 -5.43
N ILE A 147 3.89 -9.84 -5.33
CA ILE A 147 2.82 -9.02 -4.76
C ILE A 147 3.09 -8.83 -3.27
N ASN A 148 3.01 -7.60 -2.80
CA ASN A 148 3.17 -7.23 -1.40
C ASN A 148 2.27 -6.03 -1.04
N PRO A 149 2.06 -5.74 0.26
CA PRO A 149 1.19 -4.64 0.70
C PRO A 149 1.56 -3.24 0.21
N GLU A 150 2.80 -3.00 -0.23
CA GLU A 150 3.25 -1.70 -0.74
C GLU A 150 2.96 -1.51 -2.24
N CYS A 151 2.58 -2.57 -2.95
CA CYS A 151 2.26 -2.53 -4.37
C CYS A 151 1.16 -1.50 -4.71
N LYS A 152 0.24 -1.21 -3.78
CA LYS A 152 -0.85 -0.22 -3.97
C LYS A 152 -0.37 1.22 -4.20
N PHE A 153 0.84 1.55 -3.75
CA PHE A 153 1.46 2.88 -3.93
C PHE A 153 2.66 2.82 -4.87
N CYS A 154 2.88 1.68 -5.53
CA CYS A 154 4.05 1.44 -6.37
C CYS A 154 3.76 1.86 -7.81
N LYS A 155 4.60 2.72 -8.39
CA LYS A 155 4.50 3.12 -9.80
C LYS A 155 4.67 1.97 -10.79
N TYR A 156 5.42 0.92 -10.42
CA TYR A 156 5.62 -0.27 -11.23
C TYR A 156 4.50 -1.33 -11.09
N ASN A 157 3.44 -1.04 -10.33
CA ASN A 157 2.39 -2.03 -10.04
C ASN A 157 1.78 -2.62 -11.31
N LEU A 158 1.47 -1.78 -12.29
CA LEU A 158 0.82 -2.22 -13.53
C LEU A 158 1.71 -3.16 -14.33
N GLU A 159 2.97 -2.77 -14.55
CA GLU A 159 3.96 -3.58 -15.27
C GLU A 159 4.18 -4.93 -14.57
N CYS A 160 4.43 -4.90 -13.26
CA CYS A 160 4.61 -6.12 -12.46
C CYS A 160 3.39 -7.03 -12.53
N THR A 161 2.18 -6.48 -12.50
CA THR A 161 0.94 -7.25 -12.59
C THR A 161 0.81 -7.91 -13.96
N ASN A 162 1.12 -7.20 -15.04
CA ASN A 162 1.07 -7.75 -16.39
C ASN A 162 2.05 -8.91 -16.57
N ILE A 163 3.25 -8.81 -15.99
CA ILE A 163 4.23 -9.91 -15.98
C ILE A 163 3.64 -11.12 -15.26
N LEU A 164 3.09 -10.95 -14.06
CA LEU A 164 2.51 -12.05 -13.27
C LEU A 164 1.34 -12.73 -13.98
N ILE A 165 0.47 -11.94 -14.64
CA ILE A 165 -0.64 -12.47 -15.46
C ILE A 165 -0.10 -13.29 -16.62
N LYS A 166 0.90 -12.78 -17.34
CA LYS A 166 1.53 -13.49 -18.46
C LYS A 166 2.20 -14.79 -18.01
N GLU A 167 2.85 -14.77 -16.86
CA GLU A 167 3.49 -15.94 -16.23
C GLU A 167 2.48 -16.89 -15.58
N LYS A 168 1.17 -16.55 -15.54
CA LYS A 168 0.14 -17.31 -14.83
C LYS A 168 0.58 -17.64 -13.40
N ASN A 169 1.11 -16.63 -12.72
CA ASN A 169 1.76 -16.80 -11.43
C ASN A 169 0.73 -17.05 -10.32
N LEU A 170 1.00 -18.03 -9.45
CA LEU A 170 0.11 -18.38 -8.33
C LEU A 170 -0.13 -17.21 -7.37
N SER A 171 0.82 -16.27 -7.24
CA SER A 171 0.68 -15.12 -6.33
C SER A 171 -0.48 -14.17 -6.67
N LEU A 172 -1.06 -14.29 -7.87
CA LEU A 172 -2.27 -13.56 -8.28
C LEU A 172 -3.50 -13.93 -7.44
N LEU A 173 -3.51 -15.13 -6.83
CA LEU A 173 -4.66 -15.65 -6.10
C LEU A 173 -4.80 -15.01 -4.71
N ARG A 174 -5.99 -14.51 -4.39
CA ARG A 174 -6.25 -13.92 -3.07
C ARG A 174 -6.17 -14.98 -1.98
N GLY A 175 -5.44 -14.64 -0.92
CA GLY A 175 -5.27 -15.50 0.26
C GLY A 175 -4.21 -16.59 0.07
N ILE A 176 -3.39 -16.50 -0.97
CA ILE A 176 -2.18 -17.31 -1.11
C ILE A 176 -1.01 -16.60 -0.42
N GLY A 177 -0.41 -17.27 0.56
CA GLY A 177 0.79 -16.79 1.28
C GLY A 177 1.95 -17.75 1.04
N SER A 178 3.15 -17.41 1.54
CA SER A 178 4.36 -18.23 1.37
C SER A 178 4.15 -19.71 1.73
N ALA A 179 3.56 -19.99 2.90
CA ALA A 179 3.31 -21.36 3.34
C ALA A 179 2.39 -22.16 2.40
N LYS A 180 1.41 -21.53 1.75
CA LYS A 180 0.55 -22.22 0.77
C LYS A 180 1.27 -22.41 -0.56
N LEU A 181 2.09 -21.45 -0.98
CA LEU A 181 2.91 -21.58 -2.18
C LEU A 181 3.91 -22.72 -2.04
N GLU A 182 4.63 -22.79 -0.91
CA GLU A 182 5.57 -23.87 -0.61
C GLU A 182 4.88 -25.24 -0.70
N LYS A 183 3.71 -25.39 -0.07
CA LYS A 183 2.94 -26.63 -0.12
C LYS A 183 2.46 -27.00 -1.53
N LEU A 184 2.15 -26.02 -2.38
CA LEU A 184 1.83 -26.26 -3.79
C LEU A 184 3.06 -26.69 -4.59
N PHE A 185 4.22 -26.06 -4.34
CA PHE A 185 5.49 -26.41 -4.99
C PHE A 185 5.95 -27.82 -4.64
N GLU A 186 5.77 -28.27 -3.40
CA GLU A 186 6.03 -29.66 -2.97
C GLU A 186 5.22 -30.69 -3.79
N HIS A 187 4.09 -30.28 -4.36
CA HIS A 187 3.23 -31.10 -5.21
C HIS A 187 3.38 -30.79 -6.71
N ASN A 188 4.47 -30.13 -7.10
CA ASN A 188 4.77 -29.72 -8.48
C ASN A 188 3.72 -28.79 -9.12
N ILE A 189 3.06 -27.96 -8.32
CA ILE A 189 2.07 -26.97 -8.81
C ILE A 189 2.73 -25.59 -8.79
N PHE A 190 3.12 -25.08 -9.96
CA PHE A 190 3.89 -23.83 -10.07
C PHE A 190 3.11 -22.66 -10.69
N THR A 191 2.07 -22.96 -11.46
CA THR A 191 1.28 -21.97 -12.22
C THR A 191 -0.23 -22.11 -11.98
N LEU A 192 -1.00 -21.13 -12.45
CA LEU A 192 -2.47 -21.22 -12.46
C LEU A 192 -2.97 -22.41 -13.29
N ASP A 193 -2.29 -22.75 -14.40
CA ASP A 193 -2.66 -23.92 -15.22
C ASP A 193 -2.45 -25.22 -14.43
N ASP A 194 -1.31 -25.36 -13.75
CA ASP A 194 -1.03 -26.53 -12.92
C ASP A 194 -2.07 -26.67 -11.80
N LEU A 195 -2.48 -25.54 -11.20
CA LEU A 195 -3.47 -25.53 -10.14
C LEU A 195 -4.84 -26.01 -10.63
N ILE A 196 -5.26 -25.60 -11.84
CA ILE A 196 -6.51 -26.08 -12.45
C ILE A 196 -6.38 -27.53 -12.92
N LYS A 197 -5.21 -27.97 -13.37
CA LYS A 197 -5.01 -29.36 -13.83
C LYS A 197 -5.03 -30.34 -12.66
N ASN A 198 -4.56 -29.93 -11.49
CA ASN A 198 -4.41 -30.76 -10.29
C ASN A 198 -5.47 -30.45 -9.23
N LYS A 199 -6.75 -30.30 -9.62
CA LYS A 199 -7.84 -29.89 -8.71
C LYS A 199 -7.96 -30.80 -7.50
N ASP A 200 -7.98 -32.11 -7.72
CA ASP A 200 -8.17 -33.09 -6.63
C ASP A 200 -7.05 -32.99 -5.58
N VAL A 201 -5.82 -32.80 -6.03
CA VAL A 201 -4.66 -32.59 -5.15
C VAL A 201 -4.83 -31.30 -4.34
N VAL A 202 -5.18 -30.20 -5.00
CA VAL A 202 -5.37 -28.89 -4.35
C VAL A 202 -6.51 -28.94 -3.33
N GLU A 203 -7.61 -29.62 -3.64
CA GLU A 203 -8.74 -29.84 -2.74
C GLU A 203 -8.36 -30.74 -1.56
N ASN A 204 -7.60 -31.81 -1.77
CA ASN A 204 -7.12 -32.66 -0.68
C ASN A 204 -6.18 -31.90 0.28
N ILE A 205 -5.33 -31.01 -0.25
CA ILE A 205 -4.36 -30.26 0.53
C ILE A 205 -5.00 -29.13 1.37
N PHE A 206 -6.05 -28.48 0.84
CA PHE A 206 -6.61 -27.24 1.39
C PHE A 206 -8.12 -27.25 1.66
N GLY A 207 -8.83 -28.32 1.32
CA GLY A 207 -10.29 -28.45 1.44
C GLY A 207 -11.03 -27.35 0.66
N GLU A 208 -12.04 -26.75 1.30
CA GLU A 208 -12.84 -25.65 0.76
C GLU A 208 -12.00 -24.44 0.31
N LYS A 209 -10.87 -24.18 0.98
CA LYS A 209 -9.95 -23.12 0.54
C LYS A 209 -9.29 -23.46 -0.79
N GLY A 210 -9.05 -24.75 -1.08
CA GLY A 210 -8.52 -25.25 -2.33
C GLY A 210 -9.50 -25.04 -3.49
N LYS A 211 -10.76 -25.45 -3.31
CA LYS A 211 -11.85 -25.15 -4.25
C LYS A 211 -11.90 -23.67 -4.63
N ARG A 212 -11.82 -22.80 -3.62
CA ARG A 212 -11.80 -21.35 -3.82
C ARG A 212 -10.57 -20.85 -4.60
N LEU A 213 -9.40 -21.47 -4.44
CA LEU A 213 -8.21 -21.14 -5.23
C LEU A 213 -8.37 -21.56 -6.69
N ILE A 214 -8.96 -22.74 -6.94
CA ILE A 214 -9.24 -23.25 -8.29
C ILE A 214 -10.21 -22.32 -9.03
N LEU A 215 -11.29 -21.87 -8.38
CA LEU A 215 -12.24 -20.93 -8.99
C LEU A 215 -11.59 -19.58 -9.30
N GLN A 216 -10.69 -19.09 -8.44
CA GLN A 216 -9.92 -17.87 -8.71
C GLN A 216 -8.96 -18.06 -9.89
N ALA A 217 -8.23 -19.17 -9.96
CA ALA A 217 -7.36 -19.48 -11.10
C ALA A 217 -8.16 -19.57 -12.40
N THR A 218 -9.33 -20.19 -12.35
CA THR A 218 -10.27 -20.30 -13.48
C THR A 218 -10.71 -18.92 -13.95
N ALA A 219 -11.07 -18.03 -13.02
CA ALA A 219 -11.41 -16.65 -13.35
C ALA A 219 -10.27 -15.91 -14.09
N PHE A 220 -9.02 -16.10 -13.66
CA PHE A 220 -7.85 -15.52 -14.32
C PHE A 220 -7.59 -16.09 -15.71
N ILE A 221 -7.73 -17.41 -15.89
CA ILE A 221 -7.50 -18.09 -17.17
C ILE A 221 -8.60 -17.76 -18.18
N GLU A 222 -9.86 -17.74 -17.75
CA GLU A 222 -11.00 -17.41 -18.60
C GLU A 222 -11.24 -15.90 -18.73
N ASN A 223 -10.48 -15.10 -17.98
CA ASN A 223 -10.60 -13.64 -17.88
C ASN A 223 -12.04 -13.14 -17.64
N LYS A 224 -12.79 -13.85 -16.79
CA LYS A 224 -14.19 -13.49 -16.45
C LYS A 224 -14.50 -13.81 -14.98
N PRO A 225 -15.49 -13.15 -14.37
CA PRO A 225 -15.92 -13.49 -13.02
C PRO A 225 -16.52 -14.91 -12.97
N ILE A 226 -16.17 -15.65 -11.92
CA ILE A 226 -16.68 -16.99 -11.64
C ILE A 226 -17.45 -16.98 -10.31
N LEU A 227 -18.62 -17.61 -10.28
CA LEU A 227 -19.44 -17.73 -9.08
C LEU A 227 -18.83 -18.75 -8.11
N ILE A 228 -18.56 -18.33 -6.88
CA ILE A 228 -18.08 -19.17 -5.76
C ILE A 228 -19.25 -19.70 -4.95
N SER A 229 -20.23 -18.84 -4.65
CA SER A 229 -21.40 -19.20 -3.84
C SER A 229 -22.62 -18.47 -4.37
N LYS A 230 -23.82 -19.00 -4.08
CA LYS A 230 -25.08 -18.32 -4.42
C LYS A 230 -25.10 -16.90 -3.83
N VAL A 231 -25.66 -15.97 -4.59
CA VAL A 231 -25.89 -14.58 -4.21
C VAL A 231 -27.40 -14.33 -4.22
N GLU A 232 -27.91 -13.75 -3.15
CA GLU A 232 -29.30 -13.29 -3.09
C GLU A 232 -29.44 -11.92 -3.77
N ARG A 233 -30.57 -11.70 -4.42
CA ARG A 233 -30.86 -10.42 -5.06
C ARG A 233 -31.01 -9.34 -3.99
N LEU A 234 -30.22 -8.28 -4.11
CA LEU A 234 -30.22 -7.15 -3.21
C LEU A 234 -31.38 -6.19 -3.56
N LYS A 235 -32.04 -5.65 -2.53
CA LYS A 235 -33.12 -4.66 -2.69
C LYS A 235 -32.55 -3.29 -3.11
N ASN A 236 -33.36 -2.46 -3.74
CA ASN A 236 -32.97 -1.06 -3.97
C ASN A 236 -32.68 -0.36 -2.64
N GLY A 237 -31.73 0.57 -2.65
CA GLY A 237 -31.30 1.27 -1.45
C GLY A 237 -30.38 2.43 -1.76
N ILE A 238 -29.65 2.86 -0.75
CA ILE A 238 -28.83 4.07 -0.76
C ILE A 238 -27.37 3.68 -0.72
N PHE A 239 -26.50 4.47 -1.34
CA PHE A 239 -25.04 4.26 -1.29
C PHE A 239 -24.42 5.40 -0.51
N LEU A 240 -23.54 5.06 0.44
CA LEU A 240 -22.88 6.01 1.32
C LEU A 240 -21.36 5.89 1.20
N ASP A 241 -20.71 7.04 1.11
CA ASP A 241 -19.27 7.19 1.27
C ASP A 241 -18.95 8.38 2.18
N ILE A 242 -17.85 8.32 2.94
CA ILE A 242 -17.50 9.33 3.96
C ILE A 242 -16.05 9.78 3.81
N GLU A 243 -15.85 11.06 3.56
CA GLU A 243 -14.54 11.68 3.54
C GLU A 243 -14.19 12.37 4.86
N SER A 244 -12.96 12.15 5.32
CA SER A 244 -12.55 12.51 6.67
C SER A 244 -11.13 13.07 6.74
N TYR A 245 -10.95 14.06 7.60
CA TYR A 245 -9.68 14.67 7.96
C TYR A 245 -9.44 14.52 9.47
N HIS A 246 -8.56 13.59 9.86
CA HIS A 246 -8.39 13.18 11.26
C HIS A 246 -9.74 12.71 11.86
N ASP A 247 -10.19 13.35 12.94
CA ASP A 247 -11.46 13.07 13.62
C ASP A 247 -12.60 13.99 13.15
N PHE A 248 -12.49 14.57 11.95
CA PHE A 248 -13.50 15.44 11.35
C PHE A 248 -13.97 14.87 10.01
N HIS A 249 -15.26 14.55 9.92
CA HIS A 249 -15.92 14.04 8.73
C HIS A 249 -16.53 15.21 7.96
N PHE A 250 -15.87 15.61 6.87
CA PHE A 250 -16.21 16.86 6.16
C PHE A 250 -17.17 16.66 4.99
N LEU A 251 -17.37 15.42 4.54
CA LEU A 251 -18.32 15.12 3.47
C LEU A 251 -18.92 13.72 3.67
N PHE A 252 -20.25 13.65 3.66
CA PHE A 252 -21.00 12.41 3.53
C PHE A 252 -21.68 12.42 2.16
N GLY A 253 -21.25 11.54 1.27
CA GLY A 253 -21.81 11.37 -0.06
C GLY A 253 -22.93 10.38 -0.06
N ILE A 254 -24.07 10.76 -0.62
CA ILE A 254 -25.20 9.86 -0.81
C ILE A 254 -25.49 9.71 -2.30
N LEU A 255 -25.68 8.47 -2.76
CA LEU A 255 -26.35 8.21 -4.02
C LEU A 255 -27.71 7.56 -3.74
N LYS A 256 -28.78 8.21 -4.20
CA LYS A 256 -30.15 7.69 -4.13
C LYS A 256 -30.83 7.92 -5.46
N ASP A 257 -31.45 6.90 -6.04
CA ASP A 257 -32.19 7.01 -7.31
C ASP A 257 -31.38 7.68 -8.45
N ASN A 258 -30.07 7.38 -8.49
CA ASN A 258 -29.05 7.99 -9.38
C ASN A 258 -28.73 9.49 -9.14
N GLU A 259 -29.38 10.12 -8.17
CA GLU A 259 -29.08 11.47 -7.70
C GLU A 259 -27.98 11.44 -6.63
N TYR A 260 -26.96 12.27 -6.81
CA TYR A 260 -25.88 12.46 -5.84
C TYR A 260 -26.20 13.63 -4.91
N ILE A 261 -26.20 13.37 -3.61
CA ILE A 261 -26.61 14.30 -2.56
C ILE A 261 -25.46 14.43 -1.55
N PRO A 262 -24.66 15.50 -1.62
CA PRO A 262 -23.56 15.72 -0.68
C PRO A 262 -24.04 16.42 0.60
N PHE A 263 -23.67 15.88 1.75
CA PHE A 263 -23.76 16.56 3.05
C PHE A 263 -22.37 17.03 3.45
N PHE A 264 -22.06 18.30 3.20
CA PHE A 264 -20.73 18.87 3.40
C PHE A 264 -20.64 19.73 4.67
N SER A 265 -19.53 19.65 5.38
CA SER A 265 -19.18 20.49 6.53
C SER A 265 -17.90 21.28 6.20
N PHE A 266 -17.97 22.61 6.22
CA PHE A 266 -16.81 23.45 5.89
C PHE A 266 -15.79 23.52 7.03
N LYS A 267 -16.27 23.38 8.26
CA LYS A 267 -15.50 23.45 9.50
C LYS A 267 -16.06 22.46 10.51
N ARG A 268 -15.27 22.20 11.57
CA ARG A 268 -15.56 21.16 12.55
C ARG A 268 -16.84 21.43 13.34
N GLU A 269 -17.17 22.70 13.53
CA GLU A 269 -18.36 23.17 14.22
C GLU A 269 -19.65 22.84 13.46
N ASP A 270 -19.56 22.66 12.14
CA ASP A 270 -20.72 22.32 11.29
C ASP A 270 -21.00 20.81 11.27
N GLU A 271 -20.05 19.98 11.69
CA GLU A 271 -20.11 18.50 11.60
C GLU A 271 -21.36 17.93 12.28
N GLU A 272 -21.72 18.44 13.46
CA GLU A 272 -22.91 17.99 14.20
C GLU A 272 -24.18 18.25 13.40
N LYS A 273 -24.35 19.49 12.91
CA LYS A 273 -25.53 19.90 12.15
C LYS A 273 -25.64 19.08 10.86
N THR A 274 -24.55 18.95 10.11
CA THR A 274 -24.51 18.18 8.86
C THR A 274 -24.82 16.71 9.11
N PHE A 275 -24.26 16.13 10.18
CA PHE A 275 -24.52 14.75 10.55
C PHE A 275 -25.99 14.52 10.97
N LEU A 276 -26.59 15.44 11.73
CA LEU A 276 -28.01 15.34 12.09
C LEU A 276 -28.92 15.42 10.86
N GLN A 277 -28.60 16.30 9.89
CA GLN A 277 -29.30 16.38 8.61
C GLN A 277 -29.20 15.08 7.81
N LEU A 278 -28.02 14.46 7.76
CA LEU A 278 -27.83 13.14 7.14
C LEU A 278 -28.70 12.08 7.82
N ILE A 279 -28.70 12.04 9.15
CA ILE A 279 -29.47 11.04 9.91
C ILE A 279 -30.97 11.20 9.64
N ASP A 280 -31.48 12.43 9.65
CA ASP A 280 -32.88 12.70 9.35
C ASP A 280 -33.24 12.35 7.90
N PHE A 281 -32.32 12.59 6.96
CA PHE A 281 -32.47 12.13 5.58
C PHE A 281 -32.57 10.60 5.51
N LEU A 282 -31.61 9.87 6.08
CA LEU A 282 -31.56 8.40 6.05
C LEU A 282 -32.79 7.76 6.70
N LYS A 283 -33.26 8.31 7.82
CA LYS A 283 -34.49 7.87 8.51
C LYS A 283 -35.71 7.94 7.61
N LYS A 284 -35.86 9.03 6.83
CA LYS A 284 -37.00 9.21 5.91
C LYS A 284 -37.00 8.21 4.77
N GLN A 285 -35.83 7.71 4.37
CA GLN A 285 -35.75 6.77 3.24
C GLN A 285 -36.15 5.35 3.63
N ASN A 286 -35.90 4.94 4.88
CA ASN A 286 -36.21 3.59 5.37
C ASN A 286 -35.75 2.47 4.42
N ALA A 287 -34.52 2.58 3.91
CA ALA A 287 -33.96 1.68 2.91
C ALA A 287 -32.58 1.14 3.36
N PRO A 288 -32.12 -0.01 2.82
CA PRO A 288 -30.77 -0.50 3.07
C PRO A 288 -29.71 0.51 2.61
N ILE A 289 -28.62 0.59 3.38
CA ILE A 289 -27.47 1.45 3.09
C ILE A 289 -26.31 0.57 2.65
N TYR A 290 -25.99 0.62 1.37
CA TYR A 290 -24.85 -0.03 0.77
C TYR A 290 -23.60 0.81 0.96
N HIS A 291 -22.53 0.12 1.32
CA HIS A 291 -21.22 0.71 1.54
C HIS A 291 -20.14 -0.28 1.12
N TYR A 292 -18.89 0.17 1.06
CA TYR A 292 -17.77 -0.65 0.62
C TYR A 292 -16.74 -0.81 1.74
N PHE A 293 -16.73 -1.99 2.37
CA PHE A 293 -15.92 -2.29 3.55
C PHE A 293 -16.41 -1.62 4.84
N ASN A 294 -15.70 -1.71 5.95
CA ASN A 294 -16.27 -1.44 7.28
C ASN A 294 -16.26 0.02 7.74
N TYR A 295 -15.76 0.97 6.95
CA TYR A 295 -15.45 2.30 7.45
C TYR A 295 -16.71 3.10 7.79
N GLU A 296 -17.67 3.18 6.88
CA GLU A 296 -18.89 3.97 6.96
C GLU A 296 -19.75 3.58 8.18
N PRO A 297 -20.15 2.30 8.37
CA PRO A 297 -20.96 1.92 9.52
C PRO A 297 -20.25 2.20 10.85
N ILE A 298 -18.91 2.10 10.90
CA ILE A 298 -18.13 2.43 12.10
C ILE A 298 -18.22 3.94 12.40
N GLN A 299 -18.04 4.80 11.38
CA GLN A 299 -18.10 6.25 11.61
C GLN A 299 -19.50 6.73 11.95
N ILE A 300 -20.54 6.23 11.27
CA ILE A 300 -21.93 6.57 11.60
C ILE A 300 -22.24 6.21 13.07
N LYS A 301 -21.81 5.03 13.53
CA LYS A 301 -22.01 4.62 14.94
C LYS A 301 -21.26 5.54 15.91
N LYS A 302 -19.99 5.88 15.61
CA LYS A 302 -19.18 6.80 16.42
C LYS A 302 -19.81 8.19 16.50
N LEU A 303 -20.23 8.76 15.38
CA LEU A 303 -20.86 10.07 15.31
C LEU A 303 -22.22 10.10 16.01
N ALA A 304 -23.04 9.06 15.85
CA ALA A 304 -24.31 8.93 16.57
C ALA A 304 -24.11 8.94 18.10
N THR A 305 -23.00 8.37 18.57
CA THR A 305 -22.63 8.36 19.99
C THR A 305 -22.10 9.74 20.41
N LYS A 306 -21.20 10.33 19.62
CA LYS A 306 -20.61 11.66 19.83
C LYS A 306 -21.69 12.75 19.97
N TYR A 307 -22.69 12.73 19.10
CA TYR A 307 -23.76 13.73 19.04
C TYR A 307 -25.07 13.31 19.70
N LYS A 308 -25.04 12.25 20.52
CA LYS A 308 -26.17 11.81 21.37
C LYS A 308 -27.51 11.71 20.60
N VAL A 309 -27.48 11.17 19.38
CA VAL A 309 -28.67 11.03 18.54
C VAL A 309 -29.72 10.19 19.28
N LYS A 310 -30.85 10.82 19.64
CA LYS A 310 -31.98 10.16 20.32
C LYS A 310 -32.66 9.19 19.35
N ASN A 311 -33.13 8.06 19.88
CA ASN A 311 -33.62 6.88 19.14
C ASN A 311 -32.53 6.29 18.24
N LYS A 312 -31.89 5.20 18.71
CA LYS A 312 -30.93 4.40 17.91
C LYS A 312 -31.67 3.77 16.74
N VAL A 313 -31.89 4.52 15.67
CA VAL A 313 -32.40 3.96 14.41
C VAL A 313 -31.40 2.93 13.95
N LYS A 314 -31.87 1.69 13.80
CA LYS A 314 -31.08 0.59 13.28
C LYS A 314 -31.13 0.69 11.76
N PHE A 315 -30.15 1.34 11.17
CA PHE A 315 -29.95 1.27 9.73
C PHE A 315 -29.43 -0.11 9.35
N GLU A 316 -29.94 -0.65 8.25
CA GLU A 316 -29.43 -1.88 7.65
C GLU A 316 -28.23 -1.53 6.76
N PHE A 317 -27.02 -1.68 7.29
CA PHE A 317 -25.79 -1.52 6.52
C PHE A 317 -25.40 -2.81 5.82
N ILE A 318 -25.23 -2.77 4.50
CA ILE A 318 -24.89 -3.92 3.67
C ILE A 318 -23.52 -3.68 2.99
N ASP A 319 -22.56 -4.53 3.34
CA ASP A 319 -21.19 -4.47 2.83
C ASP A 319 -21.06 -5.18 1.46
N ILE A 320 -20.97 -4.40 0.39
CA ILE A 320 -20.78 -4.91 -0.98
C ILE A 320 -19.44 -5.63 -1.14
N TYR A 321 -18.37 -5.16 -0.47
CA TYR A 321 -17.08 -5.86 -0.50
C TYR A 321 -17.23 -7.26 0.07
N LYS A 322 -17.92 -7.43 1.21
CA LYS A 322 -18.11 -8.75 1.82
C LYS A 322 -18.89 -9.69 0.90
N ILE A 323 -19.95 -9.20 0.25
CA ILE A 323 -20.76 -10.02 -0.65
C ILE A 323 -19.91 -10.48 -1.85
N ILE A 324 -19.30 -9.56 -2.58
CA ILE A 324 -18.47 -9.88 -3.76
C ILE A 324 -17.31 -10.78 -3.36
N SER A 325 -16.59 -10.40 -2.30
CA SER A 325 -15.38 -11.09 -1.90
C SER A 325 -15.65 -12.48 -1.32
N ASN A 326 -16.90 -12.84 -1.01
CA ASN A 326 -17.28 -14.20 -0.63
C ASN A 326 -17.83 -15.00 -1.82
N SER A 327 -18.60 -14.35 -2.68
CA SER A 327 -19.40 -15.02 -3.71
C SER A 327 -18.81 -15.02 -5.11
N LEU A 328 -17.84 -14.16 -5.41
CA LEU A 328 -17.26 -14.04 -6.75
C LEU A 328 -15.74 -14.18 -6.71
N ALA A 329 -15.23 -14.94 -7.68
CA ALA A 329 -13.85 -14.97 -8.09
C ALA A 329 -13.71 -14.08 -9.33
N ILE A 330 -13.22 -12.86 -9.13
CA ILE A 330 -12.94 -11.87 -10.17
C ILE A 330 -11.42 -11.84 -10.43
N PRO A 331 -10.96 -11.83 -11.70
CA PRO A 331 -9.54 -11.91 -12.05
C PRO A 331 -8.80 -10.58 -11.86
N THR A 332 -8.78 -10.09 -10.62
CA THR A 332 -8.04 -8.89 -10.23
C THR A 332 -7.13 -9.19 -9.04
N ILE A 333 -5.98 -8.53 -9.02
CA ILE A 333 -4.99 -8.65 -7.93
C ILE A 333 -5.47 -8.07 -6.60
N SER A 334 -6.52 -7.24 -6.62
CA SER A 334 -7.04 -6.52 -5.46
C SER A 334 -8.54 -6.37 -5.59
N TYR A 335 -9.23 -6.51 -4.46
CA TYR A 335 -10.66 -6.28 -4.33
C TYR A 335 -10.87 -4.92 -3.65
N SER A 336 -10.09 -3.91 -4.05
CA SER A 336 -10.38 -2.53 -3.69
C SER A 336 -11.43 -1.98 -4.65
N LEU A 337 -12.25 -1.03 -4.18
CA LEU A 337 -13.31 -0.42 -4.99
C LEU A 337 -12.78 0.06 -6.35
N LYS A 338 -11.68 0.81 -6.34
CA LYS A 338 -11.02 1.34 -7.55
C LYS A 338 -10.63 0.26 -8.57
N VAL A 339 -10.10 -0.88 -8.10
CA VAL A 339 -9.64 -1.95 -8.99
C VAL A 339 -10.82 -2.74 -9.55
N LEU A 340 -11.79 -3.11 -8.71
CA LEU A 340 -12.96 -3.88 -9.17
C LEU A 340 -13.88 -3.05 -10.07
N ALA A 341 -14.19 -1.81 -9.68
CA ALA A 341 -15.04 -0.96 -10.50
C ALA A 341 -14.41 -0.72 -11.88
N LYS A 342 -13.08 -0.49 -11.93
CA LYS A 342 -12.33 -0.36 -13.19
C LYS A 342 -12.41 -1.64 -14.04
N TYR A 343 -12.31 -2.82 -13.42
CA TYR A 343 -12.47 -4.09 -14.14
C TYR A 343 -13.85 -4.19 -14.82
N PHE A 344 -14.91 -3.72 -14.15
CA PHE A 344 -16.26 -3.64 -14.71
C PHE A 344 -16.52 -2.38 -15.55
N GLY A 345 -15.47 -1.69 -16.01
CA GLY A 345 -15.59 -0.59 -16.96
C GLY A 345 -15.89 0.78 -16.36
N PHE A 346 -15.85 0.94 -15.03
CA PHE A 346 -16.00 2.24 -14.40
C PHE A 346 -14.87 3.20 -14.80
N LYS A 347 -15.25 4.40 -15.25
CA LYS A 347 -14.32 5.47 -15.64
C LYS A 347 -14.31 6.54 -14.56
N TRP A 348 -13.26 6.52 -13.74
CA TRP A 348 -13.01 7.55 -12.72
C TRP A 348 -12.82 8.90 -13.40
N ARG A 349 -13.54 9.92 -12.92
CA ARG A 349 -13.43 11.31 -13.39
C ARG A 349 -12.26 12.05 -12.72
N THR A 350 -11.78 11.54 -11.59
CA THR A 350 -10.62 12.09 -10.87
C THR A 350 -9.48 11.08 -10.76
N ASN A 351 -8.26 11.61 -10.62
CA ASN A 351 -7.08 10.82 -10.25
C ASN A 351 -6.83 10.84 -8.72
N LEU A 352 -7.76 11.41 -7.95
CA LEU A 352 -7.65 11.48 -6.51
C LEU A 352 -7.67 10.08 -5.87
N ASN A 353 -7.15 10.04 -4.66
CA ASN A 353 -7.18 8.93 -3.73
C ASN A 353 -7.32 9.48 -2.31
N GLY A 354 -7.56 8.61 -1.32
CA GLY A 354 -7.77 9.02 0.06
C GLY A 354 -6.67 9.91 0.68
N SER A 355 -5.43 9.86 0.20
CA SER A 355 -4.39 10.79 0.69
C SER A 355 -4.39 12.15 -0.02
N SER A 356 -4.71 12.18 -1.32
CA SER A 356 -4.73 13.43 -2.10
C SER A 356 -6.01 14.23 -1.87
N VAL A 357 -7.14 13.59 -1.59
CA VAL A 357 -8.39 14.29 -1.25
C VAL A 357 -8.25 15.10 0.05
N ILE A 358 -7.50 14.58 1.03
CA ILE A 358 -7.15 15.29 2.26
C ILE A 358 -6.32 16.55 1.95
N GLN A 359 -5.32 16.43 1.07
CA GLN A 359 -4.49 17.58 0.67
C GLN A 359 -5.32 18.64 -0.06
N LYS A 360 -6.21 18.21 -0.96
CA LYS A 360 -7.17 19.08 -1.66
C LYS A 360 -8.11 19.78 -0.69
N PHE A 361 -8.59 19.10 0.34
CA PHE A 361 -9.42 19.72 1.36
C PHE A 361 -8.68 20.80 2.15
N GLU A 362 -7.42 20.55 2.53
CA GLU A 362 -6.56 21.54 3.19
C GLU A 362 -6.22 22.73 2.26
N GLU A 363 -6.04 22.48 0.97
CA GLU A 363 -5.88 23.52 -0.06
C GLU A 363 -7.14 24.38 -0.17
N TYR A 364 -8.30 23.74 -0.33
CA TYR A 364 -9.61 24.40 -0.38
C TYR A 364 -9.87 25.26 0.85
N LYS A 365 -9.51 24.79 2.06
CA LYS A 365 -9.68 25.57 3.29
C LYS A 365 -8.91 26.90 3.25
N LYS A 366 -7.77 26.96 2.57
CA LYS A 366 -6.92 28.14 2.43
C LYS A 366 -7.36 29.03 1.27
N SER A 367 -7.59 28.44 0.09
CA SER A 367 -7.88 29.19 -1.15
C SER A 367 -9.35 29.57 -1.30
N LYS A 368 -10.26 28.78 -0.71
CA LYS A 368 -11.71 28.83 -0.96
C LYS A 368 -12.09 28.65 -2.44
N ASP A 369 -11.20 28.03 -3.21
CA ASP A 369 -11.41 27.80 -4.64
C ASP A 369 -12.49 26.72 -4.88
N LYS A 370 -13.55 27.10 -5.59
CA LYS A 370 -14.66 26.22 -5.93
C LYS A 370 -14.26 25.06 -6.85
N ALA A 371 -13.21 25.23 -7.67
CA ALA A 371 -12.73 24.16 -8.53
C ALA A 371 -12.21 22.97 -7.71
N ILE A 372 -11.51 23.25 -6.60
CA ILE A 372 -11.01 22.23 -5.68
C ILE A 372 -12.18 21.52 -4.97
N LEU A 373 -13.19 22.28 -4.53
CA LEU A 373 -14.38 21.69 -3.92
C LEU A 373 -15.12 20.78 -4.90
N ASN A 374 -15.29 21.21 -6.15
CA ASN A 374 -15.91 20.38 -7.19
C ASN A 374 -15.12 19.10 -7.46
N GLU A 375 -13.79 19.16 -7.42
CA GLU A 375 -12.93 17.97 -7.57
C GLU A 375 -13.14 16.98 -6.41
N ILE A 376 -13.23 17.48 -5.16
CA ILE A 376 -13.52 16.66 -3.97
C ILE A 376 -14.91 16.01 -4.07
N LEU A 377 -15.94 16.78 -4.44
CA LEU A 377 -17.30 16.28 -4.61
C LEU A 377 -17.39 15.24 -5.72
N MET A 378 -16.67 15.44 -6.83
CA MET A 378 -16.62 14.50 -7.95
C MET A 378 -15.92 13.19 -7.57
N TYR A 379 -14.88 13.25 -6.76
CA TYR A 379 -14.20 12.06 -6.22
C TYR A 379 -15.13 11.23 -5.33
N ASN A 380 -15.80 11.85 -4.37
CA ASN A 380 -16.75 11.16 -3.49
C ASN A 380 -17.99 10.64 -4.24
N GLU A 381 -18.48 11.38 -5.24
CA GLU A 381 -19.54 10.91 -6.13
C GLU A 381 -19.10 9.68 -6.93
N ASP A 382 -17.85 9.65 -7.43
CA ASP A 382 -17.31 8.48 -8.11
C ASP A 382 -17.31 7.24 -7.21
N ASP A 383 -16.98 7.38 -5.92
CA ASP A 383 -16.94 6.25 -4.97
C ASP A 383 -18.35 5.66 -4.72
N VAL A 384 -19.38 6.48 -4.51
CA VAL A 384 -20.76 5.97 -4.37
C VAL A 384 -21.29 5.38 -5.67
N ARG A 385 -20.96 5.95 -6.83
CA ARG A 385 -21.35 5.40 -8.15
C ARG A 385 -20.61 4.11 -8.47
N ALA A 386 -19.32 4.00 -8.12
CA ALA A 386 -18.55 2.77 -8.25
C ALA A 386 -19.13 1.67 -7.34
N THR A 387 -19.56 2.02 -6.12
CA THR A 387 -20.23 1.09 -5.22
C THR A 387 -21.58 0.62 -5.79
N LYS A 388 -22.35 1.53 -6.40
CA LYS A 388 -23.60 1.20 -7.12
C LYS A 388 -23.35 0.24 -8.29
N LEU A 389 -22.32 0.48 -9.10
CA LEU A 389 -21.96 -0.43 -10.18
C LEU A 389 -21.68 -1.84 -9.65
N LEU A 390 -20.91 -1.95 -8.57
CA LEU A 390 -20.60 -3.24 -7.97
C LEU A 390 -21.84 -3.92 -7.37
N PHE A 391 -22.77 -3.16 -6.79
CA PHE A 391 -24.09 -3.66 -6.41
C PHE A 391 -24.88 -4.21 -7.61
N ASP A 392 -24.84 -3.54 -8.76
CA ASP A 392 -25.52 -4.01 -9.97
C ASP A 392 -24.90 -5.30 -10.50
N ILE A 393 -23.57 -5.42 -10.46
CA ILE A 393 -22.88 -6.66 -10.76
C ILE A 393 -23.35 -7.78 -9.83
N VAL A 394 -23.41 -7.55 -8.52
CA VAL A 394 -23.91 -8.55 -7.56
C VAL A 394 -25.31 -9.03 -7.95
N ASN A 395 -26.20 -8.11 -8.32
CA ASN A 395 -27.55 -8.45 -8.78
C ASN A 395 -27.59 -9.19 -10.12
N GLN A 396 -26.65 -8.97 -11.03
CA GLN A 396 -26.53 -9.76 -12.27
C GLN A 396 -26.15 -11.22 -12.00
N PHE A 397 -25.43 -11.49 -10.91
CA PHE A 397 -25.07 -12.85 -10.48
C PHE A 397 -26.08 -13.47 -9.51
N SER A 398 -27.12 -12.73 -9.10
CA SER A 398 -28.18 -13.26 -8.25
C SER A 398 -29.08 -14.24 -9.03
N LYS A 399 -29.43 -15.35 -8.38
CA LYS A 399 -30.31 -16.40 -8.94
C LYS A 399 -31.56 -16.55 -8.09
#